data_AF-A0A149S4M1-F1
#
_entry.id   AF-A0A149S4M1-F1
#
_cell.length_a   1.000
_cell.length_b   1.000
_cell.length_c   1.000
_cell.angle_alpha   90.00
_cell.angle_beta   90.00
_cell.angle_gamma   90.00
#
_symmetry.space_group_name_H-M   'P 1'
#
loop_
_entity.id
_entity.type
_entity.pdbx_description
1 polymer ?
#
loop_
_entity_poly.entity_id
_entity_poly.type
_entity_poly.pdbx_seq_one_letter_code
_entity_poly.pdbx_strand_id
1 'polypeptide(L)'
;MWGSTLVHDYERHIAGARRNKGADAVALHAFVQFPTDLIEMDEQNERRILQAAVEFINKTHGGDAVFHARLDRDEAGRHGVDVFFAPTYEKRSKSKPQGEKWVSLTKFGKSLALSKYGQNSPAFQGRALQDAFFEFLSNDFCVEGVKRGSKKLTKDKDRVDPEVYKLNKDRENLSKEKESFNKEKRRYAHKEAQIDFIRKSIDKEKLDFENYKNSEIKRIKELSKKNNVVGFALEQYFEGKIYVNPNKNIKSSDDFRYSFSFDPEISKEEQARIYNVFKPFMNSVRNAIAFFEDMFREMRLTKEQENKLKSQYSSNVRSHLRDNGFEL
;
A
#
# COMPACT_ATOMS: atom_id res chain seq x y z
N MET A 1 -3.63 4.04 -49.38
CA MET A 1 -2.82 5.08 -50.06
C MET A 1 -2.16 5.90 -48.95
N TRP A 2 -1.03 5.42 -48.42
CA TRP A 2 -0.34 6.01 -47.27
C TRP A 2 0.93 6.68 -47.78
N GLY A 3 0.97 8.02 -47.77
CA GLY A 3 2.13 8.77 -48.27
C GLY A 3 1.83 10.21 -48.69
N SER A 4 0.82 10.88 -48.13
CA SER A 4 0.71 12.33 -48.27
C SER A 4 1.52 13.01 -47.18
N THR A 5 2.31 14.02 -47.55
CA THR A 5 2.96 14.92 -46.59
C THR A 5 1.90 15.85 -46.00
N LEU A 6 2.14 16.40 -44.80
CA LEU A 6 1.25 17.37 -44.15
C LEU A 6 0.90 18.55 -45.09
N VAL A 7 1.86 18.95 -45.92
CA VAL A 7 1.69 20.00 -46.94
C VAL A 7 0.67 19.59 -48.00
N HIS A 8 0.77 18.35 -48.50
CA HIS A 8 -0.15 17.83 -49.51
C HIS A 8 -1.59 17.74 -49.00
N ASP A 9 -1.77 17.29 -47.77
CA ASP A 9 -3.10 17.22 -47.14
C ASP A 9 -3.69 18.63 -46.96
N TYR A 10 -2.86 19.59 -46.56
CA TYR A 10 -3.26 21.00 -46.48
C TYR A 10 -3.68 21.55 -47.85
N GLU A 11 -2.85 21.38 -48.89
CA GLU A 11 -3.13 21.89 -50.24
C GLU A 11 -4.42 21.30 -50.82
N ARG A 12 -4.65 20.00 -50.62
CA ARG A 12 -5.88 19.32 -51.02
C ARG A 12 -7.10 19.91 -50.28
N HIS A 13 -6.99 20.12 -48.97
CA HIS A 13 -8.08 20.64 -48.15
C HIS A 13 -8.50 22.07 -48.53
N ILE A 14 -7.52 22.92 -48.79
CA ILE A 14 -7.77 24.33 -49.14
C ILE A 14 -7.95 24.56 -50.66
N ALA A 15 -7.98 23.50 -51.47
CA ALA A 15 -8.13 23.61 -52.91
C ALA A 15 -9.38 24.43 -53.28
N GLY A 16 -9.20 25.47 -54.11
CA GLY A 16 -10.26 26.40 -54.51
C GLY A 16 -10.67 27.42 -53.45
N ALA A 17 -10.11 27.38 -52.23
CA ALA A 17 -10.39 28.34 -51.18
C ALA A 17 -9.45 29.57 -51.28
N ARG A 18 -10.02 30.74 -51.00
CA ARG A 18 -9.27 32.00 -50.91
C ARG A 18 -8.72 32.22 -49.50
N ARG A 19 -7.54 32.83 -49.42
CA ARG A 19 -6.85 33.20 -48.17
C ARG A 19 -6.51 34.68 -48.19
N ASN A 20 -6.50 35.32 -47.02
CA ASN A 20 -5.92 36.66 -46.88
C ASN A 20 -4.40 36.60 -47.11
N LYS A 21 -3.90 37.32 -48.11
CA LYS A 21 -2.46 37.34 -48.46
C LYS A 21 -1.57 37.89 -47.34
N GLY A 22 -2.11 38.72 -46.44
CA GLY A 22 -1.37 39.29 -45.32
C GLY A 22 -1.40 38.45 -44.04
N ALA A 23 -1.86 37.19 -44.09
CA ALA A 23 -1.78 36.29 -42.94
C ALA A 23 -0.49 35.48 -42.99
N ASP A 24 0.33 35.58 -41.94
CA ASP A 24 1.62 34.87 -41.85
C ASP A 24 1.42 33.36 -41.65
N ALA A 25 0.41 32.98 -40.87
CA ALA A 25 0.06 31.60 -40.62
C ALA A 25 -0.90 31.06 -41.70
N VAL A 26 -0.62 29.84 -42.15
CA VAL A 26 -1.39 29.15 -43.20
C VAL A 26 -2.42 28.17 -42.61
N ALA A 27 -2.13 27.63 -41.44
CA ALA A 27 -2.94 26.65 -40.72
C ALA A 27 -2.78 26.84 -39.20
N LEU A 28 -3.63 26.16 -38.44
CA LEU A 28 -3.56 26.05 -37.00
C LEU A 28 -3.13 24.63 -36.60
N HIS A 29 -2.48 24.53 -35.45
CA HIS A 29 -2.14 23.28 -34.78
C HIS A 29 -2.72 23.33 -33.36
N ALA A 30 -3.50 22.31 -33.03
CA ALA A 30 -4.01 22.08 -31.68
C ALA A 30 -3.44 20.76 -31.15
N PHE A 31 -2.90 20.82 -29.95
CA PHE A 31 -2.62 19.64 -29.14
C PHE A 31 -3.81 19.39 -28.22
N VAL A 32 -4.56 18.32 -28.46
CA VAL A 32 -5.75 17.95 -27.72
C VAL A 32 -5.40 16.84 -26.74
N GLN A 33 -5.31 17.19 -25.46
CA GLN A 33 -5.00 16.25 -24.39
C GLN A 33 -6.29 15.73 -23.75
N PHE A 34 -6.49 14.41 -23.80
CA PHE A 34 -7.58 13.74 -23.10
C PHE A 34 -7.18 13.38 -21.66
N PRO A 35 -8.15 13.24 -20.73
CA PRO A 35 -7.88 12.86 -19.34
C PRO A 35 -7.21 11.48 -19.26
N THR A 36 -6.00 11.43 -18.70
CA THR A 36 -5.20 10.19 -18.60
C THR A 36 -5.76 9.20 -17.58
N ASP A 37 -6.39 9.72 -16.53
CA ASP A 37 -6.82 8.92 -15.37
C ASP A 37 -8.28 8.46 -15.49
N LEU A 38 -9.00 8.91 -16.53
CA LEU A 38 -10.43 8.59 -16.74
C LEU A 38 -10.66 7.71 -17.97
N ILE A 39 -9.66 7.54 -18.83
CA ILE A 39 -9.77 6.80 -20.08
C ILE A 39 -8.64 5.78 -20.13
N GLU A 40 -9.00 4.50 -20.11
CA GLU A 40 -8.04 3.42 -20.33
C GLU A 40 -7.67 3.34 -21.81
N MET A 41 -6.38 3.16 -22.10
CA MET A 41 -5.88 3.17 -23.48
C MET A 41 -5.78 1.77 -24.07
N ASP A 42 -6.70 1.47 -24.98
CA ASP A 42 -6.66 0.36 -25.92
C ASP A 42 -6.76 0.87 -27.37
N GLU A 43 -6.64 -0.03 -28.35
CA GLU A 43 -6.68 0.35 -29.78
C GLU A 43 -8.04 0.95 -30.19
N GLN A 44 -9.13 0.54 -29.55
CA GLN A 44 -10.46 1.07 -29.82
C GLN A 44 -10.57 2.52 -29.34
N ASN A 45 -10.13 2.79 -28.11
CA ASN A 45 -10.12 4.11 -27.51
C ASN A 45 -9.12 5.03 -28.20
N GLU A 46 -7.97 4.55 -28.67
CA GLU A 46 -7.05 5.34 -29.53
C GLU A 46 -7.75 5.91 -30.77
N ARG A 47 -8.50 5.05 -31.48
CA ARG A 47 -9.27 5.50 -32.66
C ARG A 47 -10.38 6.45 -32.24
N ARG A 48 -11.02 6.18 -31.12
CA ARG A 48 -12.14 6.96 -30.59
C ARG A 48 -11.70 8.38 -30.16
N ILE A 49 -10.56 8.53 -29.48
CA ILE A 49 -10.03 9.85 -29.10
C ILE A 49 -9.51 10.63 -30.31
N LEU A 50 -8.88 9.96 -31.29
CA LEU A 50 -8.46 10.59 -32.54
C LEU A 50 -9.67 11.15 -33.28
N GLN A 51 -10.72 10.35 -33.45
CA GLN A 51 -11.97 10.79 -34.08
C GLN A 51 -12.64 11.92 -33.29
N ALA A 52 -12.70 11.80 -31.96
CA ALA A 52 -13.30 12.82 -31.10
C ALA A 52 -12.55 14.15 -31.16
N ALA A 53 -11.21 14.14 -31.27
CA ALA A 53 -10.43 15.36 -31.45
C ALA A 53 -10.75 16.05 -32.79
N VAL A 54 -10.86 15.27 -33.87
CA VAL A 54 -11.27 15.79 -35.19
C VAL A 54 -12.68 16.37 -35.13
N GLU A 55 -13.61 15.64 -34.53
CA GLU A 55 -15.01 16.06 -34.37
C GLU A 55 -15.12 17.36 -33.56
N PHE A 56 -14.41 17.45 -32.43
CA PHE A 56 -14.38 18.64 -31.60
C PHE A 56 -13.91 19.87 -32.38
N ILE A 57 -12.80 19.74 -33.12
CA ILE A 57 -12.26 20.86 -33.90
C ILE A 57 -13.23 21.24 -35.02
N ASN A 58 -13.80 20.28 -35.75
CA ASN A 58 -14.80 20.57 -36.77
C ASN A 58 -16.05 21.25 -36.19
N LYS A 59 -16.58 20.78 -35.06
CA LYS A 59 -17.74 21.38 -34.37
C LYS A 59 -17.49 22.84 -33.97
N THR A 60 -16.28 23.15 -33.52
CA THR A 60 -15.91 24.50 -33.08
C THR A 60 -15.42 25.42 -34.21
N HIS A 61 -15.02 24.87 -35.36
CA HIS A 61 -14.36 25.62 -36.44
C HIS A 61 -15.02 25.47 -37.82
N GLY A 62 -16.32 25.23 -37.88
CA GLY A 62 -17.10 25.38 -39.12
C GLY A 62 -17.33 24.10 -39.93
N GLY A 63 -17.18 22.93 -39.31
CA GLY A 63 -17.57 21.62 -39.84
C GLY A 63 -16.53 20.96 -40.75
N ASP A 64 -15.84 21.74 -41.58
CA ASP A 64 -14.81 21.28 -42.52
C ASP A 64 -13.49 22.05 -42.29
N ALA A 65 -12.85 21.79 -41.15
CA ALA A 65 -11.66 22.49 -40.71
C ALA A 65 -10.40 21.61 -40.72
N VAL A 66 -10.52 20.36 -40.28
CA VAL A 66 -9.37 19.46 -40.08
C VAL A 66 -8.94 18.83 -41.40
N PHE A 67 -7.64 18.92 -41.72
CA PHE A 67 -7.07 18.25 -42.88
C PHE A 67 -6.12 17.11 -42.52
N HIS A 68 -5.58 17.11 -41.31
CA HIS A 68 -4.71 16.04 -40.83
C HIS A 68 -4.81 15.94 -39.30
N ALA A 69 -4.78 14.72 -38.78
CA ALA A 69 -4.69 14.46 -37.35
C ALA A 69 -3.88 13.20 -37.10
N ARG A 70 -3.10 13.20 -36.02
CA ARG A 70 -2.28 12.04 -35.63
C ARG A 70 -2.33 11.86 -34.12
N LEU A 71 -2.30 10.60 -33.70
CA LEU A 71 -2.15 10.25 -32.30
C LEU A 71 -0.67 10.37 -31.92
N ASP A 72 -0.42 11.03 -30.79
CA ASP A 72 0.91 11.13 -30.20
C ASP A 72 1.25 9.79 -29.51
N ARG A 73 2.14 9.00 -30.13
CA ARG A 73 2.46 7.61 -29.70
C ARG A 73 3.86 7.45 -29.13
N ASP A 74 4.71 8.46 -29.29
CA ASP A 74 6.13 8.46 -28.89
C ASP A 74 6.36 9.07 -27.50
N GLU A 75 5.44 9.90 -27.00
CA GLU A 75 5.47 10.37 -25.62
C GLU A 75 4.79 9.39 -24.65
N ALA A 76 5.22 9.37 -23.38
CA ALA A 76 4.70 8.50 -22.33
C ALA A 76 3.17 8.64 -22.07
N GLY A 77 2.46 9.51 -22.79
CA GLY A 77 1.01 9.64 -22.77
C GLY A 77 0.39 9.32 -24.13
N ARG A 78 -0.39 8.23 -24.21
CA ARG A 78 -1.16 7.83 -25.41
C ARG A 78 -2.47 8.61 -25.59
N HIS A 79 -2.68 9.65 -24.78
CA HIS A 79 -3.93 10.42 -24.68
C HIS A 79 -3.85 11.79 -25.39
N GLY A 80 -2.75 12.05 -26.11
CA GLY A 80 -2.53 13.29 -26.86
C GLY A 80 -2.84 13.11 -28.34
N VAL A 81 -3.53 14.09 -28.94
CA VAL A 81 -3.79 14.13 -30.39
C VAL A 81 -3.30 15.46 -30.95
N ASP A 82 -2.42 15.38 -31.95
CA ASP A 82 -2.07 16.52 -32.79
C ASP A 82 -3.11 16.68 -33.89
N VAL A 83 -3.80 17.83 -33.93
CA VAL A 83 -4.78 18.16 -34.96
C VAL A 83 -4.30 19.38 -35.75
N PHE A 84 -4.20 19.22 -37.06
CA PHE A 84 -3.85 20.28 -38.00
C PHE A 84 -5.08 20.67 -38.82
N PHE A 85 -5.41 21.96 -38.79
CA PHE A 85 -6.68 22.45 -39.33
C PHE A 85 -6.57 23.84 -39.93
N ALA A 86 -7.36 24.07 -40.97
CA ALA A 86 -7.53 25.35 -41.65
C ALA A 86 -9.03 25.60 -41.84
N PRO A 87 -9.68 26.33 -40.90
CA PRO A 87 -11.12 26.53 -40.94
C PRO A 87 -11.57 27.24 -42.21
N THR A 88 -12.58 26.67 -42.87
CA THR A 88 -13.14 27.22 -44.10
C THR A 88 -14.56 27.74 -43.88
N TYR A 89 -14.97 28.74 -44.66
CA TYR A 89 -16.32 29.30 -44.62
C TYR A 89 -16.71 29.88 -45.98
N GLU A 90 -18.01 29.93 -46.26
CA GLU A 90 -18.54 30.63 -47.41
C GLU A 90 -18.64 32.14 -47.13
N LYS A 91 -17.99 32.95 -47.96
CA LYS A 91 -18.13 34.41 -47.94
C LYS A 91 -19.03 34.83 -49.08
N ARG A 92 -20.24 35.27 -48.75
CA ARG A 92 -21.20 35.86 -49.71
C ARG A 92 -21.06 37.37 -49.73
N SER A 93 -21.10 37.97 -50.91
CA SER A 93 -21.12 39.41 -51.11
C SER A 93 -22.21 39.78 -52.12
N LYS A 94 -22.58 41.07 -52.17
CA LYS A 94 -23.54 41.57 -53.17
C LYS A 94 -23.11 41.22 -54.61
N SER A 95 -21.80 41.22 -54.89
CA SER A 95 -21.23 40.89 -56.20
C SER A 95 -21.03 39.39 -56.45
N LYS A 96 -21.06 38.56 -55.40
CA LYS A 96 -20.90 37.10 -55.50
C LYS A 96 -21.92 36.40 -54.59
N PRO A 97 -23.18 36.30 -55.05
CA PRO A 97 -24.27 35.73 -54.27
C PRO A 97 -24.09 34.23 -54.00
N GLN A 98 -23.48 33.51 -54.95
CA GLN A 98 -23.17 32.07 -54.84
C GLN A 98 -22.12 31.76 -53.76
N GLY A 99 -21.43 32.79 -53.23
CA GLY A 99 -20.40 32.64 -52.22
C GLY A 99 -19.05 32.19 -52.79
N GLU A 100 -17.98 32.49 -52.06
CA GLU A 100 -16.65 31.95 -52.30
C GLU A 100 -16.20 31.17 -51.06
N LYS A 101 -15.49 30.05 -51.24
CA LYS A 101 -14.84 29.35 -50.13
C LYS A 101 -13.64 30.18 -49.67
N TRP A 102 -13.58 30.50 -48.38
CA TRP A 102 -12.50 31.27 -47.76
C TRP A 102 -11.94 30.53 -46.56
N VAL A 103 -10.62 30.62 -46.36
CA VAL A 103 -9.93 30.16 -45.15
C VAL A 103 -9.86 31.33 -44.16
N SER A 104 -10.21 31.09 -42.89
CA SER A 104 -9.95 32.06 -41.81
C SER A 104 -9.60 31.38 -40.49
N LEU A 105 -8.38 31.65 -40.04
CA LEU A 105 -7.85 31.10 -38.79
C LEU A 105 -8.43 31.77 -37.53
N THR A 106 -9.06 32.95 -37.64
CA THR A 106 -9.52 33.72 -36.47
C THR A 106 -11.03 33.89 -36.38
N LYS A 107 -11.77 33.66 -37.48
CA LYS A 107 -13.22 33.91 -37.53
C LYS A 107 -13.99 33.09 -36.49
N PHE A 108 -13.75 31.79 -36.45
CA PHE A 108 -14.50 30.88 -35.59
C PHE A 108 -14.17 31.04 -34.11
N GLY A 109 -12.88 31.17 -33.75
CA GLY A 109 -12.47 31.47 -32.38
C GLY A 109 -13.10 32.76 -31.84
N LYS A 110 -13.11 33.83 -32.64
CA LYS A 110 -13.80 35.09 -32.29
C LYS A 110 -15.31 34.90 -32.14
N SER A 111 -15.94 34.18 -33.05
CA SER A 111 -17.38 33.91 -33.01
C SER A 111 -17.78 33.10 -31.77
N LEU A 112 -16.99 32.08 -31.43
CA LEU A 112 -17.21 31.25 -30.25
C LEU A 112 -17.12 32.08 -28.96
N ALA A 113 -16.11 32.95 -28.86
CA ALA A 113 -15.92 33.84 -27.72
C ALA A 113 -17.05 34.88 -27.58
N LEU A 114 -17.49 35.47 -28.69
CA LEU A 114 -18.62 36.41 -28.70
C LEU A 114 -19.91 35.73 -28.25
N SER A 115 -20.18 34.52 -28.76
CA SER A 115 -21.37 33.76 -28.39
C SER A 115 -21.42 33.42 -26.90
N LYS A 116 -20.29 32.96 -26.32
CA LYS A 116 -20.24 32.57 -24.90
C LYS A 116 -20.13 33.75 -23.92
N TYR A 117 -19.42 34.81 -24.29
CA TYR A 117 -19.03 35.86 -23.32
C TYR A 117 -19.27 37.30 -23.79
N GLY A 118 -19.77 37.51 -25.01
CA GLY A 118 -19.92 38.85 -25.60
C GLY A 118 -18.58 39.56 -25.89
N GLN A 119 -17.44 38.87 -25.77
CA GLN A 119 -16.10 39.43 -25.94
C GLN A 119 -15.25 38.53 -26.86
N ASN A 120 -14.36 39.13 -27.66
CA ASN A 120 -13.57 38.40 -28.66
C ASN A 120 -12.05 38.52 -28.49
N SER A 121 -11.57 39.00 -27.34
CA SER A 121 -10.13 39.10 -27.09
C SER A 121 -9.48 37.69 -27.05
N PRO A 122 -8.18 37.55 -27.34
CA PRO A 122 -7.50 36.24 -27.36
C PRO A 122 -7.71 35.42 -26.07
N ALA A 123 -7.76 36.10 -24.91
CA ALA A 123 -8.02 35.45 -23.63
C ALA A 123 -9.42 34.82 -23.57
N PHE A 124 -10.45 35.51 -24.08
CA PHE A 124 -11.81 34.97 -24.14
C PHE A 124 -11.96 33.88 -25.19
N GLN A 125 -11.23 33.96 -26.31
CA GLN A 125 -11.18 32.87 -27.29
C GLN A 125 -10.62 31.58 -26.66
N GLY A 126 -9.50 31.68 -25.92
CA GLY A 126 -8.94 30.55 -25.20
C GLY A 126 -9.90 29.98 -24.14
N ARG A 127 -10.55 30.85 -23.36
CA ARG A 127 -11.56 30.42 -22.37
C ARG A 127 -12.74 29.72 -23.02
N ALA A 128 -13.26 30.27 -24.12
CA ALA A 128 -14.42 29.73 -24.82
C ALA A 128 -14.12 28.37 -25.43
N LEU A 129 -12.91 28.18 -25.96
CA LEU A 129 -12.45 26.88 -26.47
C LEU A 129 -12.32 25.84 -25.34
N GLN A 130 -11.77 26.23 -24.20
CA GLN A 130 -11.63 25.36 -23.03
C GLN A 130 -12.99 24.99 -22.41
N ASP A 131 -13.96 25.92 -22.40
CA ASP A 131 -15.36 25.63 -22.03
C ASP A 131 -15.99 24.65 -23.02
N ALA A 132 -15.84 24.92 -24.32
CA ALA A 132 -16.40 24.08 -25.38
C ALA A 132 -15.81 22.66 -25.34
N PHE A 133 -14.52 22.51 -25.03
CA PHE A 133 -13.90 21.20 -24.91
C PHE A 133 -14.42 20.44 -23.69
N PHE A 134 -14.60 21.12 -22.56
CA PHE A 134 -15.23 20.51 -21.39
C PHE A 134 -16.67 20.05 -21.68
N GLU A 135 -17.47 20.90 -22.32
CA GLU A 135 -18.84 20.56 -22.74
C GLU A 135 -18.85 19.37 -23.72
N PHE A 136 -17.90 19.34 -24.66
CA PHE A 136 -17.75 18.22 -25.59
C PHE A 136 -17.40 16.92 -24.87
N LEU A 137 -16.41 16.94 -23.95
CA LEU A 137 -16.02 15.76 -23.18
C LEU A 137 -17.16 15.23 -22.30
N SER A 138 -17.93 16.13 -21.70
CA SER A 138 -19.05 15.77 -20.82
C SER A 138 -20.27 15.28 -21.59
N ASN A 139 -20.69 16.00 -22.64
CA ASN A 139 -21.99 15.79 -23.28
C ASN A 139 -21.92 14.90 -24.53
N ASP A 140 -20.88 15.07 -25.35
CA ASP A 140 -20.77 14.37 -26.63
C ASP A 140 -19.91 13.10 -26.49
N PHE A 141 -18.78 13.22 -25.78
CA PHE A 141 -17.84 12.11 -25.59
C PHE A 141 -18.15 11.27 -24.33
N CYS A 142 -19.03 11.76 -23.46
CA CYS A 142 -19.56 11.09 -22.27
C CYS A 142 -18.50 10.57 -21.29
N VAL A 143 -17.49 11.40 -20.96
CA VAL A 143 -16.48 11.07 -19.95
C VAL A 143 -16.99 11.40 -18.56
N GLU A 144 -17.27 10.36 -17.77
CA GLU A 144 -17.70 10.52 -16.38
C GLU A 144 -16.59 11.13 -15.51
N GLY A 145 -16.96 12.05 -14.63
CA GLY A 145 -16.01 12.67 -13.70
C GLY A 145 -15.05 13.70 -14.31
N VAL A 146 -15.19 14.00 -15.62
CA VAL A 146 -14.40 15.06 -16.25
C VAL A 146 -14.65 16.40 -15.57
N LYS A 147 -13.56 17.13 -15.31
CA LYS A 147 -13.62 18.46 -14.71
C LYS A 147 -12.99 19.47 -15.63
N ARG A 148 -13.59 20.65 -15.65
CA ARG A 148 -13.02 21.78 -16.34
C ARG A 148 -11.75 22.26 -15.64
N GLY A 149 -10.69 22.46 -16.42
CA GLY A 149 -9.44 23.04 -15.93
C GLY A 149 -9.65 24.41 -15.27
N SER A 150 -8.92 24.65 -14.18
CA SER A 150 -8.96 25.88 -13.40
C SER A 150 -8.69 27.12 -14.25
N LYS A 151 -9.35 28.22 -13.92
CA LYS A 151 -9.08 29.50 -14.59
C LYS A 151 -7.64 29.90 -14.31
N LYS A 152 -6.94 30.27 -15.37
CA LYS A 152 -5.62 30.88 -15.29
C LYS A 152 -5.65 32.10 -14.38
N LEU A 153 -4.75 32.14 -13.39
CA LEU A 153 -4.68 33.20 -12.38
C LEU A 153 -3.89 34.42 -12.88
N THR A 154 -2.84 34.20 -13.68
CA THR A 154 -1.96 35.25 -14.19
C THR A 154 -2.07 35.38 -15.71
N LYS A 155 -1.43 36.40 -16.30
CA LYS A 155 -1.36 36.56 -17.77
C LYS A 155 -0.12 35.88 -18.38
N ASP A 156 0.83 35.46 -17.54
CA ASP A 156 2.12 34.90 -17.96
C ASP A 156 1.95 33.59 -18.73
N LYS A 157 2.91 33.20 -19.57
CA LYS A 157 2.81 31.94 -20.31
C LYS A 157 2.82 30.76 -19.33
N ASP A 158 1.76 29.95 -19.34
CA ASP A 158 1.69 28.73 -18.51
C ASP A 158 2.44 27.55 -19.16
N ARG A 159 2.74 27.67 -20.46
CA ARG A 159 3.42 26.63 -21.21
C ARG A 159 4.87 26.56 -20.74
N VAL A 160 5.17 25.49 -20.02
CA VAL A 160 6.51 25.05 -19.67
C VAL A 160 6.99 24.09 -20.76
N ASP A 161 8.28 24.12 -21.08
CA ASP A 161 8.84 23.15 -22.04
C ASP A 161 8.68 21.71 -21.51
N PRO A 162 8.47 20.71 -22.39
CA PRO A 162 8.22 19.33 -21.97
C PRO A 162 9.29 18.76 -21.05
N GLU A 163 10.57 19.10 -21.29
CA GLU A 163 11.70 18.66 -20.45
C GLU A 163 11.61 19.22 -19.03
N VAL A 164 11.31 20.52 -18.91
CA VAL A 164 11.16 21.19 -17.61
C VAL A 164 9.92 20.66 -16.88
N TYR A 165 8.83 20.38 -17.59
CA TYR A 165 7.64 19.76 -17.02
C TYR A 165 7.94 18.35 -16.49
N LYS A 166 8.63 17.50 -17.27
CA LYS A 166 9.07 16.16 -16.84
C LYS A 166 9.93 16.24 -15.60
N LEU A 167 10.95 17.12 -15.58
CA LEU A 167 11.82 17.31 -14.41
C LEU A 167 11.04 17.73 -13.15
N ASN A 168 10.05 18.61 -13.28
CA ASN A 168 9.22 19.02 -12.15
C ASN A 168 8.33 17.89 -11.63
N LYS A 169 7.74 17.11 -12.54
CA LYS A 169 6.91 15.95 -12.19
C LYS A 169 7.74 14.85 -11.53
N ASP A 170 8.95 14.61 -12.03
CA ASP A 170 9.90 13.66 -11.44
C ASP A 170 10.34 14.10 -10.04
N ARG A 171 10.60 15.39 -9.84
CA ARG A 171 10.89 15.95 -8.50
C ARG A 171 9.73 15.77 -7.53
N GLU A 172 8.49 15.95 -7.98
CA GLU A 172 7.29 15.75 -7.16
C GLU A 172 7.07 14.27 -6.81
N ASN A 173 7.31 13.37 -7.76
CA ASN A 173 7.24 11.93 -7.50
C ASN A 173 8.32 11.49 -6.51
N LEU A 174 9.56 11.96 -6.68
CA LEU A 174 10.67 11.70 -5.76
C LEU A 174 10.41 12.25 -4.36
N SER A 175 9.76 13.41 -4.22
CA SER A 175 9.42 13.95 -2.91
C SER A 175 8.38 13.08 -2.19
N LYS A 176 7.33 12.64 -2.90
CA LYS A 176 6.31 11.71 -2.38
C LYS A 176 6.91 10.37 -1.98
N GLU A 177 7.82 9.82 -2.79
CA GLU A 177 8.52 8.58 -2.50
C GLU A 177 9.45 8.71 -1.29
N LYS A 178 10.15 9.85 -1.17
CA LYS A 178 10.98 10.13 0.01
C LYS A 178 10.14 10.25 1.29
N GLU A 179 8.94 10.83 1.21
CA GLU A 179 8.01 10.90 2.34
C GLU A 179 7.47 9.53 2.74
N SER A 180 7.05 8.71 1.79
CA SER A 180 6.58 7.34 2.06
C SER A 180 7.70 6.51 2.69
N PHE A 181 8.91 6.57 2.14
CA PHE A 181 10.10 5.91 2.67
C PHE A 181 10.43 6.37 4.10
N ASN A 182 10.40 7.68 4.37
CA ASN A 182 10.64 8.21 5.72
C ASN A 182 9.58 7.74 6.73
N LYS A 183 8.31 7.68 6.31
CA LYS A 183 7.22 7.16 7.15
C LYS A 183 7.43 5.69 7.48
N GLU A 184 7.87 4.90 6.50
CA GLU A 184 8.19 3.50 6.69
C GLU A 184 9.40 3.29 7.60
N LYS A 185 10.48 4.06 7.39
CA LYS A 185 11.65 4.08 8.27
C LYS A 185 11.29 4.38 9.73
N ARG A 186 10.39 5.34 9.98
CA ARG A 186 9.87 5.64 11.33
C ARG A 186 9.10 4.46 11.92
N ARG A 187 8.31 3.74 11.12
CA ARG A 187 7.59 2.53 11.56
C ARG A 187 8.56 1.42 11.96
N TYR A 188 9.61 1.19 11.18
CA TYR A 188 10.64 0.20 11.52
C TYR A 188 11.37 0.57 12.81
N ALA A 189 11.82 1.81 12.95
CA ALA A 189 12.46 2.28 14.18
C ALA A 189 11.57 2.12 15.42
N HIS A 190 10.26 2.37 15.29
CA HIS A 190 9.31 2.16 16.38
C HIS A 190 9.17 0.68 16.76
N LYS A 191 9.09 -0.22 15.77
CA LYS A 191 9.05 -1.68 16.02
C LYS A 191 10.34 -2.17 16.69
N GLU A 192 11.48 -1.67 16.25
CA GLU A 192 12.78 -2.03 16.81
C GLU A 192 12.89 -1.61 18.28
N ALA A 193 12.44 -0.41 18.63
CA ALA A 193 12.38 0.06 20.02
C ALA A 193 11.44 -0.79 20.89
N GLN A 194 10.29 -1.24 20.35
CA GLN A 194 9.39 -2.15 21.07
C GLN A 194 10.04 -3.52 21.32
N ILE A 195 10.73 -4.07 20.32
CA ILE A 195 11.46 -5.34 20.47
C ILE A 195 12.54 -5.23 21.54
N ASP A 196 13.30 -4.13 21.55
CA ASP A 196 14.34 -3.91 22.57
C ASP A 196 13.76 -3.81 23.99
N PHE A 197 12.62 -3.13 24.14
CA PHE A 197 11.90 -3.05 25.41
C PHE A 197 11.43 -4.44 25.90
N ILE A 198 10.87 -5.25 24.99
CA ILE A 198 10.45 -6.62 25.31
C ILE A 198 11.65 -7.48 25.73
N ARG A 199 12.78 -7.39 25.00
CA ARG A 199 14.00 -8.13 25.34
C ARG A 199 14.49 -7.81 26.76
N LYS A 200 14.56 -6.53 27.12
CA LYS A 200 14.97 -6.09 28.46
C LYS A 200 14.03 -6.60 29.55
N SER A 201 12.73 -6.65 29.27
CA SER A 201 11.72 -7.17 30.21
C SER A 201 11.90 -8.67 30.44
N ILE A 202 12.09 -9.44 29.37
CA ILE A 202 12.35 -10.89 29.44
C ILE A 202 13.64 -11.19 30.22
N ASP A 203 14.71 -10.43 29.98
CA ASP A 203 15.98 -10.65 30.66
C ASP A 203 15.89 -10.37 32.17
N LYS A 204 15.08 -9.37 32.56
CA LYS A 204 14.78 -9.11 33.96
C LYS A 204 13.99 -10.25 34.60
N GLU A 205 12.92 -10.72 33.96
CA GLU A 205 12.12 -11.84 34.46
C GLU A 205 12.95 -13.13 34.60
N LYS A 206 13.85 -13.40 33.66
CA LYS A 206 14.79 -14.53 33.77
C LYS A 206 15.70 -14.42 34.98
N LEU A 207 16.21 -13.23 35.26
CA LEU A 207 17.07 -12.99 36.42
C LEU A 207 16.29 -13.20 37.73
N ASP A 208 15.09 -12.65 37.82
CA ASP A 208 14.20 -12.80 38.97
C ASP A 208 13.85 -14.28 39.21
N PHE A 209 13.59 -15.03 38.13
CA PHE A 209 13.35 -16.46 38.19
C PHE A 209 14.56 -17.25 38.70
N GLU A 210 15.77 -16.96 38.19
CA GLU A 210 16.98 -17.69 38.63
C GLU A 210 17.30 -17.38 40.10
N ASN A 211 17.06 -16.14 40.55
CA ASN A 211 17.17 -15.77 41.96
C ASN A 211 16.18 -16.53 42.84
N TYR A 212 14.91 -16.61 42.43
CA TYR A 212 13.88 -17.37 43.14
C TYR A 212 14.25 -18.86 43.22
N LYS A 213 14.61 -19.46 42.10
CA LYS A 213 15.04 -20.87 42.02
C LYS A 213 16.19 -21.17 42.98
N ASN A 214 17.22 -20.32 42.99
CA ASN A 214 18.37 -20.48 43.89
C ASN A 214 17.97 -20.36 45.38
N SER A 215 17.04 -19.45 45.70
CA SER A 215 16.53 -19.30 47.07
C SER A 215 15.76 -20.55 47.54
N GLU A 216 14.97 -21.16 46.65
CA GLU A 216 14.16 -22.33 46.99
C GLU A 216 15.03 -23.60 47.10
N ILE A 217 16.02 -23.76 46.22
CA ILE A 217 17.03 -24.84 46.34
C ILE A 217 17.74 -24.75 47.70
N LYS A 218 18.11 -23.54 48.14
CA LYS A 218 18.74 -23.34 49.45
C LYS A 218 17.80 -23.74 50.59
N ARG A 219 16.52 -23.34 50.52
CA ARG A 219 15.50 -23.70 51.51
C ARG A 219 15.30 -25.22 51.60
N ILE A 220 15.23 -25.91 50.46
CA ILE A 220 15.10 -27.38 50.41
C ILE A 220 16.32 -28.05 51.06
N LYS A 221 17.54 -27.59 50.77
CA LYS A 221 18.77 -28.09 51.39
C LYS A 221 18.82 -27.86 52.92
N GLU A 222 18.26 -26.77 53.40
CA GLU A 222 18.17 -26.51 54.84
C GLU A 222 17.11 -27.39 55.53
N LEU A 223 15.99 -27.66 54.86
CA LEU A 223 14.95 -28.56 55.34
C LEU A 223 15.42 -30.02 55.38
N SER A 224 16.20 -30.47 54.40
CA SER A 224 16.77 -31.82 54.38
C SER A 224 17.75 -32.05 55.52
N LYS A 225 18.54 -31.03 55.91
CA LYS A 225 19.47 -31.09 57.05
C LYS A 225 18.76 -31.13 58.42
N LYS A 226 17.57 -30.52 58.54
CA LYS A 226 16.83 -30.44 59.81
C LYS A 226 15.93 -31.64 60.08
N ASN A 227 15.51 -32.37 59.05
CA ASN A 227 14.63 -33.54 59.17
C ASN A 227 15.28 -34.77 58.51
N ASN A 228 15.76 -35.70 59.34
CA ASN A 228 16.43 -36.94 58.89
C ASN A 228 15.55 -37.78 57.92
N VAL A 229 14.22 -37.66 58.05
CA VAL A 229 13.24 -38.31 57.17
C VAL A 229 13.06 -37.59 55.82
N VAL A 230 13.21 -36.26 55.78
CA VAL A 230 13.13 -35.46 54.54
C VAL A 230 14.39 -35.64 53.71
N GLY A 231 15.57 -35.67 54.35
CA GLY A 231 16.84 -35.97 53.71
C GLY A 231 16.84 -37.34 53.04
N PHE A 232 16.43 -38.37 53.77
CA PHE A 232 16.29 -39.73 53.25
C PHE A 232 15.28 -39.81 52.09
N ALA A 233 14.10 -39.20 52.22
CA ALA A 233 13.09 -39.22 51.16
C ALA A 233 13.55 -38.49 49.88
N LEU A 234 14.31 -37.40 50.01
CA LEU A 234 14.90 -36.69 48.86
C LEU A 234 16.03 -37.51 48.23
N GLU A 235 16.92 -38.11 49.02
CA GLU A 235 17.95 -39.03 48.51
C GLU A 235 17.33 -40.21 47.76
N GLN A 236 16.30 -40.86 48.30
CA GLN A 236 15.62 -41.98 47.63
C GLN A 236 14.89 -41.53 46.35
N TYR A 237 14.39 -40.29 46.29
CA TYR A 237 13.84 -39.71 45.05
C TYR A 237 14.94 -39.38 44.03
N PHE A 238 16.08 -38.83 44.47
CA PHE A 238 17.22 -38.53 43.60
C PHE A 238 17.98 -39.78 43.12
N GLU A 239 17.96 -40.88 43.88
CA GLU A 239 18.46 -42.20 43.51
C GLU A 239 17.49 -42.99 42.60
N GLY A 240 16.31 -42.42 42.28
CA GLY A 240 15.32 -43.04 41.41
C GLY A 240 14.51 -44.17 42.04
N LYS A 241 14.50 -44.32 43.38
CA LYS A 241 13.73 -45.36 44.10
C LYS A 241 12.30 -44.95 44.46
N ILE A 242 11.98 -43.66 44.30
CA ILE A 242 10.63 -43.12 44.41
C ILE A 242 10.25 -42.52 43.06
N TYR A 243 9.21 -43.05 42.43
CA TYR A 243 8.70 -42.54 41.16
C TYR A 243 7.41 -41.76 41.40
N VAL A 244 7.42 -40.49 40.99
CA VAL A 244 6.22 -39.66 40.96
C VAL A 244 5.64 -39.74 39.56
N ASN A 245 4.55 -40.49 39.40
CA ASN A 245 3.87 -40.59 38.13
C ASN A 245 2.87 -39.42 37.99
N PRO A 246 3.03 -38.54 36.98
CA PRO A 246 1.96 -37.63 36.61
C PRO A 246 0.82 -38.47 36.03
N ASN A 247 -0.34 -38.44 36.70
CA ASN A 247 -1.49 -39.20 36.24
C ASN A 247 -1.89 -38.69 34.84
N LYS A 248 -1.86 -39.55 33.81
CA LYS A 248 -1.95 -39.14 32.39
C LYS A 248 -3.33 -38.61 31.95
N ASN A 249 -4.35 -38.64 32.83
CA ASN A 249 -5.72 -38.20 32.54
C ASN A 249 -6.05 -36.87 33.23
N ILE A 250 -5.34 -35.79 32.87
CA ILE A 250 -5.59 -34.45 33.41
C ILE A 250 -6.50 -33.69 32.43
N LYS A 251 -7.75 -33.42 32.84
CA LYS A 251 -8.71 -32.61 32.06
C LYS A 251 -8.77 -31.15 32.50
N SER A 252 -8.18 -30.78 33.65
CA SER A 252 -8.07 -29.39 34.13
C SER A 252 -6.91 -29.23 35.13
N SER A 253 -6.42 -27.99 35.31
CA SER A 253 -5.35 -27.62 36.24
C SER A 253 -5.65 -27.94 37.71
N ASP A 254 -6.92 -28.14 38.05
CA ASP A 254 -7.36 -28.44 39.42
C ASP A 254 -7.23 -29.94 39.80
N ASP A 255 -6.91 -30.81 38.84
CA ASP A 255 -6.93 -32.27 39.04
C ASP A 255 -5.55 -32.94 39.01
N PHE A 256 -4.48 -32.18 39.28
CA PHE A 256 -3.14 -32.74 39.50
C PHE A 256 -3.12 -33.66 40.73
N ARG A 257 -3.37 -34.96 40.51
CA ARG A 257 -3.18 -36.04 41.47
C ARG A 257 -1.86 -36.75 41.17
N TYR A 258 -0.91 -36.66 42.09
CA TYR A 258 0.32 -37.45 42.04
C TYR A 258 0.06 -38.83 42.66
N SER A 259 0.40 -39.89 41.94
CA SER A 259 0.52 -41.23 42.52
C SER A 259 2.00 -41.51 42.78
N PHE A 260 2.33 -41.89 44.01
CA PHE A 260 3.68 -42.33 44.36
C PHE A 260 3.76 -43.83 44.16
N SER A 261 4.72 -44.26 43.35
CA SER A 261 5.12 -45.66 43.29
C SER A 261 6.42 -45.80 44.08
N PHE A 262 6.40 -46.68 45.07
CA PHE A 262 7.55 -47.01 45.91
C PHE A 262 8.14 -48.33 45.47
N ASP A 263 9.45 -48.48 45.64
CA ASP A 263 10.11 -49.77 45.52
C ASP A 263 9.44 -50.80 46.46
N PRO A 264 9.13 -52.03 45.99
CA PRO A 264 8.52 -53.08 46.80
C PRO A 264 9.32 -53.47 48.05
N GLU A 265 10.63 -53.17 48.10
CA GLU A 265 11.48 -53.41 49.28
C GLU A 265 11.23 -52.43 50.43
N ILE A 266 10.57 -51.29 50.18
CA ILE A 266 10.27 -50.28 51.21
C ILE A 266 9.04 -50.72 52.02
N SER A 267 9.18 -50.77 53.34
CA SER A 267 8.09 -51.18 54.23
C SER A 267 6.87 -50.25 54.13
N LYS A 268 5.66 -50.78 54.31
CA LYS A 268 4.41 -49.97 54.24
C LYS A 268 4.39 -48.80 55.23
N GLU A 269 5.02 -48.98 56.39
CA GLU A 269 5.15 -47.95 57.43
C GLU A 269 6.10 -46.84 57.00
N GLU A 270 7.20 -47.17 56.31
CA GLU A 270 8.09 -46.18 55.71
C GLU A 270 7.46 -45.49 54.51
N GLN A 271 6.74 -46.20 53.64
CA GLN A 271 5.98 -45.59 52.53
C GLN A 271 5.00 -44.54 53.05
N ALA A 272 4.29 -44.82 54.14
CA ALA A 272 3.36 -43.87 54.76
C ALA A 272 4.08 -42.65 55.36
N ARG A 273 5.25 -42.84 56.00
CA ARG A 273 6.09 -41.73 56.51
C ARG A 273 6.61 -40.86 55.38
N ILE A 274 7.14 -41.47 54.32
CA ILE A 274 7.64 -40.76 53.13
C ILE A 274 6.50 -39.99 52.48
N TYR A 275 5.33 -40.60 52.26
CA TYR A 275 4.17 -39.94 51.69
C TYR A 275 3.73 -38.70 52.47
N ASN A 276 3.64 -38.81 53.81
CA ASN A 276 3.24 -37.69 54.66
C ASN A 276 4.24 -36.53 54.65
N VAL A 277 5.52 -36.81 54.42
CA VAL A 277 6.58 -35.82 54.31
C VAL A 277 6.66 -35.21 52.91
N PHE A 278 6.42 -36.00 51.86
CA PHE A 278 6.49 -35.55 50.46
C PHE A 278 5.23 -34.83 49.99
N LYS A 279 4.07 -35.12 50.56
CA LYS A 279 2.78 -34.51 50.17
C LYS A 279 2.78 -32.97 50.28
N PRO A 280 3.26 -32.34 51.38
CA PRO A 280 3.40 -30.88 51.44
C PRO A 280 4.33 -30.32 50.37
N PHE A 281 5.44 -31.01 50.08
CA PHE A 281 6.40 -30.60 49.04
C PHE A 281 5.76 -30.64 47.64
N MET A 282 5.06 -31.72 47.29
CA MET A 282 4.36 -31.84 46.01
C MET A 282 3.21 -30.84 45.86
N ASN A 283 2.53 -30.48 46.95
CA ASN A 283 1.55 -29.40 46.92
C ASN A 283 2.19 -28.03 46.64
N SER A 284 3.38 -27.76 47.19
CA SER A 284 4.13 -26.54 46.87
C SER A 284 4.58 -26.50 45.41
N VAL A 285 5.05 -27.63 44.86
CA VAL A 285 5.40 -27.75 43.43
C VAL A 285 4.17 -27.53 42.54
N ARG A 286 3.02 -28.11 42.90
CA ARG A 286 1.75 -27.88 42.21
C ARG A 286 1.36 -26.41 42.19
N ASN A 287 1.46 -25.72 43.34
CA ASN A 287 1.13 -24.30 43.44
C ASN A 287 2.08 -23.43 42.59
N ALA A 288 3.37 -23.78 42.53
CA ALA A 288 4.32 -23.09 41.67
C ALA A 288 3.98 -23.29 40.18
N ILE A 289 3.65 -24.51 39.76
CA ILE A 289 3.24 -24.79 38.36
C ILE A 289 1.97 -24.01 37.99
N ALA A 290 0.95 -24.01 38.85
CA ALA A 290 -0.28 -23.26 38.62
C ALA A 290 -0.02 -21.75 38.50
N PHE A 291 0.85 -21.19 39.34
CA PHE A 291 1.29 -19.81 39.23
C PHE A 291 1.96 -19.51 37.88
N PHE A 292 2.82 -20.41 37.39
CA PHE A 292 3.44 -20.24 36.07
C PHE A 292 2.44 -20.34 34.91
N GLU A 293 1.46 -21.24 34.99
CA GLU A 293 0.42 -21.34 33.96
C GLU A 293 -0.45 -20.08 33.88
N ASP A 294 -0.82 -19.48 35.01
CA ASP A 294 -1.53 -18.20 35.05
C ASP A 294 -0.66 -17.05 34.54
N MET A 295 0.62 -17.01 34.91
CA MET A 295 1.59 -16.02 34.39
C MET A 295 1.71 -16.11 32.86
N PHE A 296 1.76 -17.31 32.29
CA PHE A 296 1.79 -17.50 30.83
C PHE A 296 0.49 -17.07 30.14
N ARG A 297 -0.67 -17.24 30.80
CA ARG A 297 -1.97 -16.75 30.29
C ARG A 297 -2.06 -15.22 30.31
N GLU A 298 -1.57 -14.57 31.36
CA GLU A 298 -1.61 -13.11 31.49
C GLU A 298 -0.68 -12.41 30.49
N MET A 299 0.43 -13.04 30.09
CA MET A 299 1.37 -12.50 29.09
C MET A 299 0.81 -12.42 27.65
N ARG A 300 -0.44 -12.84 27.39
CA ARG A 300 -1.12 -12.79 26.06
C ARG A 300 -0.25 -13.32 24.91
N LEU A 301 0.54 -14.36 25.17
CA LEU A 301 1.38 -14.99 24.16
C LEU A 301 0.51 -15.63 23.07
N THR A 302 0.96 -15.57 21.81
CA THR A 302 0.29 -16.35 20.76
C THR A 302 0.51 -17.84 21.04
N LYS A 303 -0.41 -18.71 20.62
CA LYS A 303 -0.28 -20.18 20.79
C LYS A 303 1.06 -20.72 20.30
N GLU A 304 1.64 -20.09 19.28
CA GLU A 304 2.94 -20.45 18.71
C GLU A 304 4.11 -20.08 19.64
N GLN A 305 4.05 -18.92 20.29
CA GLN A 305 5.02 -18.51 21.31
C GLN A 305 4.91 -19.37 22.58
N GLU A 306 3.68 -19.69 22.99
CA GLU A 306 3.40 -20.58 24.12
C GLU A 306 3.97 -21.99 23.87
N ASN A 307 3.76 -22.55 22.68
CA ASN A 307 4.29 -23.86 22.30
C ASN A 307 5.83 -23.87 22.25
N LYS A 308 6.45 -22.78 21.76
CA LYS A 308 7.91 -22.65 21.71
C LYS A 308 8.52 -22.59 23.11
N LEU A 309 7.90 -21.83 24.02
CA LEU A 309 8.31 -21.76 25.43
C LEU A 309 8.11 -23.10 26.14
N LYS A 310 6.99 -23.78 25.94
CA LYS A 310 6.73 -25.13 26.50
C LYS A 310 7.73 -26.16 26.00
N SER A 311 8.10 -26.11 24.71
CA SER A 311 9.13 -26.96 24.12
C SER A 311 10.51 -26.69 24.71
N GLN A 312 10.86 -25.42 24.88
CA GLN A 312 12.16 -25.01 25.41
C GLN A 312 12.29 -25.34 26.90
N TYR A 313 11.21 -25.15 27.66
CA TYR A 313 11.12 -25.57 29.06
C TYR A 313 11.21 -27.09 29.20
N SER A 314 10.48 -27.85 28.37
CA SER A 314 10.58 -29.32 28.36
C SER A 314 11.99 -29.80 28.00
N SER A 315 12.67 -29.15 27.07
CA SER A 315 14.06 -29.44 26.70
C SER A 315 15.03 -29.14 27.84
N ASN A 316 14.87 -28.01 28.51
CA ASN A 316 15.73 -27.61 29.63
C ASN A 316 15.51 -28.52 30.85
N VAL A 317 14.26 -28.90 31.14
CA VAL A 317 13.94 -29.86 32.18
C VAL A 317 14.52 -31.24 31.86
N ARG A 318 14.40 -31.72 30.61
CA ARG A 318 15.02 -32.99 30.17
C ARG A 318 16.55 -32.97 30.26
N SER A 319 17.18 -31.87 29.84
CA SER A 319 18.64 -31.69 29.99
C SER A 319 19.04 -31.74 31.45
N HIS A 320 18.35 -30.98 32.30
CA HIS A 320 18.65 -30.90 33.71
C HIS A 320 18.42 -32.23 34.45
N LEU A 321 17.43 -33.02 34.03
CA LEU A 321 17.20 -34.36 34.55
C LEU A 321 18.33 -35.32 34.09
N ARG A 322 18.74 -35.25 32.82
CA ARG A 322 19.86 -36.05 32.30
C ARG A 322 21.19 -35.71 32.98
N ASP A 323 21.46 -34.42 33.22
CA ASP A 323 22.66 -33.92 33.89
C ASP A 323 22.74 -34.32 35.37
N ASN A 324 21.62 -34.70 35.98
CA ASN A 324 21.53 -35.19 37.35
C ASN A 324 21.32 -36.71 37.44
N GLY A 325 21.62 -37.45 36.37
CA GLY A 325 21.65 -38.92 36.37
C GLY A 325 20.32 -39.63 36.11
N PHE A 326 19.29 -38.91 35.64
CA PHE A 326 18.00 -39.50 35.28
C PHE A 326 17.91 -39.74 33.76
N GLU A 327 17.63 -40.98 33.37
CA GLU A 327 17.14 -41.28 32.01
C GLU A 327 15.62 -41.09 31.94
N LEU A 328 15.17 -40.41 30.88
CA LEU A 328 13.75 -40.21 30.54
C LEU A 328 13.39 -40.93 29.26
#